data_AF-A0A2V6PTW9-F1
#
_entry.id   AF-A0A2V6PTW9-F1
#
_cell.length_a   1.000
_cell.length_b   1.000
_cell.length_c   1.000
_cell.angle_alpha   90.00
_cell.angle_beta   90.00
_cell.angle_gamma   90.00
#
_symmetry.space_group_name_H-M   'P 1'
#
loop_
_entity.id
_entity.type
_entity.pdbx_description
1 polymer ?
#
loop_
_entity_poly.entity_id
_entity_poly.type
_entity_poly.pdbx_seq_one_letter_code
_entity_poly.pdbx_strand_id
1 'polypeptide(L)'
;MIVSGKDHGSDLLRLVAEFKQKTCFRLRKEGMQFAWQKDFYDHLIRANEDYAAHVRYVLRNPVRRGLCSRWEDWPHKGVLGQSWQDLALNTATC
;
A
#
# COMPACT_ATOMS: atom_id res chain seq x y z
N MET A 1 0.81 -1.82 -1.25
CA MET A 1 0.14 -0.50 -1.29
C MET A 1 -1.09 -0.66 -2.17
N ILE A 2 -2.22 -0.06 -1.79
CA ILE A 2 -3.41 0.02 -2.63
C ILE A 2 -3.58 1.49 -2.99
N VAL A 3 -3.81 1.79 -4.27
CA VAL A 3 -3.99 3.14 -4.79
C VAL A 3 -5.22 3.19 -5.69
N SER A 4 -5.92 4.31 -5.69
CA SER A 4 -7.04 4.58 -6.58
C SER A 4 -6.72 5.79 -7.46
N GLY A 5 -6.97 5.67 -8.77
CA GLY A 5 -6.96 6.81 -9.68
C GLY A 5 -8.10 7.76 -9.35
N LYS A 6 -7.86 9.07 -9.41
CA LYS A 6 -8.88 10.10 -9.10
C LYS A 6 -9.64 10.56 -10.33
N ASP A 7 -9.04 10.40 -11.51
CA ASP A 7 -9.55 10.85 -12.79
C ASP A 7 -8.97 9.98 -13.93
N HIS A 8 -9.45 10.19 -15.15
CA HIS A 8 -9.04 9.45 -16.34
C HIS A 8 -7.60 9.71 -16.78
N GLY A 9 -6.94 10.75 -16.27
CA GLY A 9 -5.52 11.03 -16.52
C GLY A 9 -4.57 10.36 -15.53
N SER A 10 -5.10 9.57 -14.58
CA SER A 10 -4.29 8.86 -13.58
C SER A 10 -3.45 7.75 -14.22
N ASP A 11 -2.13 7.79 -13.98
CA ASP A 11 -1.15 6.84 -14.52
C ASP A 11 -0.37 6.14 -13.40
N LEU A 12 -0.57 4.83 -13.27
CA LEU A 12 0.08 3.99 -12.26
C LEU A 12 1.60 3.92 -12.46
N LEU A 13 2.06 3.80 -13.71
CA LEU A 13 3.49 3.65 -14.02
C LEU A 13 4.23 4.92 -13.61
N ARG A 14 3.66 6.08 -13.96
CA ARG A 14 4.20 7.39 -13.55
C ARG A 14 4.23 7.53 -12.03
N LEU A 15 3.15 7.15 -11.35
CA LEU A 15 3.08 7.21 -9.88
C LEU A 15 4.19 6.38 -9.24
N VAL A 16 4.39 5.13 -9.67
CA VAL A 16 5.41 4.24 -9.11
C VAL A 16 6.82 4.75 -9.41
N ALA A 17 7.08 5.23 -10.63
CA ALA A 17 8.35 5.81 -11.01
C ALA A 17 8.71 7.01 -10.12
N GLU A 18 7.78 7.97 -9.98
CA GLU A 18 7.98 9.14 -9.14
C GLU A 18 8.13 8.77 -7.66
N PHE A 19 7.34 7.83 -7.15
CA PHE A 19 7.45 7.36 -5.76
C PHE A 19 8.83 6.77 -5.49
N LYS A 20 9.29 5.85 -6.35
CA LYS A 20 10.61 5.22 -6.22
C LYS A 20 11.73 6.27 -6.28
N GLN A 21 11.67 7.21 -7.23
CA GLN A 21 12.67 8.27 -7.37
C GLN A 21 12.71 9.19 -6.14
N LYS A 22 11.56 9.76 -5.75
CA LYS A 22 11.46 10.74 -4.66
C LYS A 22 11.85 10.14 -3.31
N THR A 23 11.46 8.90 -3.03
CA THR A 23 11.82 8.22 -1.77
C THR A 23 13.29 7.83 -1.74
N CYS A 24 13.83 7.26 -2.83
CA CYS A 24 15.25 6.93 -2.93
C CYS A 24 16.14 8.16 -2.74
N PHE A 25 15.79 9.28 -3.40
CA PHE A 25 16.50 10.54 -3.24
C PHE A 25 16.50 11.03 -1.79
N ARG A 26 15.33 11.04 -1.12
CA ARG A 26 15.23 11.49 0.28
C ARG A 26 16.03 10.61 1.23
N LEU A 27 15.87 9.29 1.14
CA LEU A 27 16.58 8.34 2.02
C LEU A 27 18.10 8.42 1.83
N ARG A 28 18.58 8.58 0.59
CA ARG A 28 20.01 8.78 0.31
C ARG A 28 20.53 10.11 0.86
N LYS A 29 19.73 11.18 0.79
CA LYS A 29 20.08 12.47 1.39
C LYS A 29 20.20 12.39 2.91
N GLU A 30 19.44 11.50 3.54
CA GLU A 30 19.55 11.18 4.98
C GLU A 30 20.71 10.22 5.31
N GLY A 31 21.55 9.88 4.32
CA GLY A 31 22.71 9.01 4.51
C GLY A 31 22.40 7.51 4.44
N MET A 32 21.17 7.11 4.11
CA MET A 32 20.81 5.69 3.99
C MET A 32 21.31 5.10 2.67
N GLN A 33 21.99 3.96 2.74
CA GLN A 33 22.28 3.14 1.57
C GLN A 33 21.01 2.39 1.15
N PHE A 34 20.22 3.00 0.27
CA PHE A 34 18.94 2.46 -0.15
C PHE A 34 18.79 2.42 -1.68
N ALA A 35 18.22 1.32 -2.18
CA ALA A 35 17.80 1.17 -3.57
C ALA A 35 16.52 0.33 -3.64
N TRP A 36 15.57 0.77 -4.46
CA TRP A 36 14.40 -0.05 -4.77
C TRP A 36 14.80 -1.21 -5.69
N GLN A 37 14.13 -2.35 -5.53
CA GLN A 37 14.09 -3.39 -6.57
C GLN A 37 13.65 -2.78 -7.92
N LYS A 38 14.24 -3.26 -9.02
CA LYS A 38 14.02 -2.72 -10.37
C LYS A 38 12.54 -2.73 -10.74
N ASP A 39 11.92 -3.89 -10.66
CA ASP A 39 10.53 -4.08 -11.07
C ASP A 39 9.57 -3.94 -9.88
N PHE A 40 8.27 -4.08 -10.16
CA PHE A 40 7.23 -4.13 -9.14
C PHE A 40 6.10 -5.03 -9.62
N TYR A 41 5.31 -5.50 -8.68
CA TYR A 41 4.10 -6.26 -8.97
C TYR A 41 2.89 -5.33 -8.84
N ASP A 42 2.05 -5.30 -9.86
CA ASP A 42 0.75 -4.65 -9.84
C ASP A 42 -0.38 -5.66 -10.03
N HIS A 43 -1.52 -5.33 -9.42
CA HIS A 43 -2.75 -6.07 -9.55
C HIS A 43 -3.90 -5.07 -9.64
N LEU A 44 -4.64 -5.11 -10.75
CA LEU A 44 -5.79 -4.25 -10.97
C LEU A 44 -7.01 -4.84 -10.26
N ILE A 45 -7.49 -4.16 -9.21
CA ILE A 45 -8.72 -4.53 -8.52
C ILE A 45 -9.90 -4.05 -9.36
N ARG A 46 -10.73 -4.98 -9.84
CA ARG A 46 -11.90 -4.66 -10.66
C ARG A 46 -13.14 -4.39 -9.79
N ALA A 47 -14.15 -3.75 -10.39
CA ALA A 47 -15.38 -3.39 -9.68
C ALA A 47 -16.16 -4.59 -9.11
N ASN A 48 -15.99 -5.78 -9.70
CA ASN A 48 -16.62 -7.03 -9.26
C ASN A 48 -15.78 -7.81 -8.23
N GLU A 49 -14.60 -7.33 -7.88
CA GLU A 49 -13.72 -7.97 -6.90
C GLU A 49 -13.92 -7.35 -5.51
N ASP A 50 -13.76 -8.16 -4.47
CA ASP A 50 -13.88 -7.67 -3.09
C ASP A 50 -12.66 -6.81 -2.72
N TYR A 51 -12.84 -5.49 -2.77
CA TYR A 51 -11.86 -4.51 -2.31
C TYR A 51 -11.42 -4.77 -0.86
N ALA A 52 -12.36 -5.17 0.01
CA ALA A 52 -12.05 -5.43 1.40
C ALA A 52 -11.15 -6.65 1.59
N ALA A 53 -11.29 -7.68 0.76
CA ALA A 53 -10.38 -8.83 0.76
C ALA A 53 -8.93 -8.39 0.48
N HIS A 54 -8.73 -7.46 -0.44
CA HIS A 54 -7.41 -6.90 -0.76
C HIS A 54 -6.84 -6.07 0.38
N VAL A 55 -7.67 -5.23 1.03
CA VAL A 55 -7.26 -4.47 2.23
C VAL A 55 -6.85 -5.43 3.35
N ARG A 56 -7.69 -6.43 3.67
CA ARG A 56 -7.38 -7.46 4.68
C ARG A 56 -6.09 -8.20 4.36
N TYR A 57 -5.86 -8.53 3.10
CA TYR A 57 -4.62 -9.17 2.65
C TYR A 57 -3.40 -8.30 2.99
N VAL A 58 -3.42 -7.02 2.61
CA VAL A 58 -2.31 -6.08 2.88
C VAL A 58 -2.09 -5.92 4.38
N LEU A 59 -3.14 -5.76 5.18
CA LEU A 59 -3.04 -5.61 6.62
C LEU A 59 -2.49 -6.88 7.29
N ARG A 60 -2.84 -8.08 6.82
CA ARG A 60 -2.35 -9.35 7.38
C ARG A 60 -0.94 -9.75 6.93
N ASN A 61 -0.34 -9.06 5.96
CA ASN A 61 1.00 -9.41 5.46
C ASN A 61 2.09 -9.40 6.55
N PRO A 62 2.17 -8.42 7.45
CA PRO A 62 3.14 -8.44 8.55
C PRO A 62 2.99 -9.69 9.44
N VAL A 63 1.76 -10.11 9.74
CA VAL A 63 1.48 -11.33 10.51
C VAL A 63 1.93 -12.57 9.74
N ARG A 64 1.58 -12.67 8.45
CA ARG A 64 2.01 -13.78 7.58
C ARG A 64 3.53 -13.89 7.43
N ARG A 65 4.25 -12.78 7.61
CA ARG A 65 5.71 -12.71 7.56
C ARG A 65 6.37 -12.84 8.95
N GLY A 66 5.58 -13.03 10.01
CA GLY A 66 6.08 -13.17 11.38
C GLY A 66 6.62 -11.88 11.99
N LEU A 67 6.27 -10.71 11.46
CA LEU A 67 6.74 -9.41 11.94
C LEU A 67 5.95 -8.89 13.15
N CYS A 68 4.73 -9.37 13.35
CA CYS A 68 3.88 -9.07 14.51
C CYS A 68 2.82 -10.15 14.72
N SER A 69 2.25 -10.21 15.93
CA SER A 69 1.20 -11.17 16.30
C SER A 69 -0.18 -10.77 15.77
N ARG A 70 -0.49 -9.46 15.80
CA ARG A 70 -1.73 -8.88 15.27
C ARG A 70 -1.40 -7.77 14.29
N TRP A 71 -2.22 -7.59 13.25
CA TRP A 71 -1.95 -6.56 12.24
C TRP A 71 -2.08 -5.14 12.81
N GLU A 72 -2.92 -4.98 13.84
CA GLU A 72 -3.12 -3.76 14.61
C GLU A 72 -1.86 -3.30 15.33
N ASP A 73 -0.92 -4.20 15.60
CA ASP A 73 0.33 -3.88 16.29
C ASP A 73 1.41 -3.37 15.33
N TRP A 74 1.23 -3.55 14.01
CA TRP A 74 2.24 -3.15 13.03
C TRP A 74 2.35 -1.62 12.92
N PRO A 75 3.48 -0.98 13.30
CA PRO A 75 3.57 0.48 13.34
C PRO A 75 3.68 1.12 11.94
N HIS A 76 4.10 0.34 10.93
CA HIS A 76 4.33 0.84 9.56
C HIS A 76 3.14 0.59 8.62
N LYS A 77 1.91 0.69 9.14
CA LYS A 77 0.67 0.72 8.36
C LYS A 77 0.11 2.13 8.33
N GLY A 78 -0.65 2.46 7.29
CA GLY A 78 -1.23 3.79 7.14
C GLY A 78 -2.33 3.81 6.09
N VAL A 79 -3.20 4.81 6.20
CA VAL A 79 -4.21 5.15 5.20
C VAL A 79 -4.07 6.64 4.89
N LEU A 80 -4.24 7.01 3.62
CA LEU A 80 -4.22 8.39 3.16
C LEU A 80 -5.47 8.65 2.33
N GLY A 81 -6.19 9.72 2.63
CA GLY A 81 -7.41 10.12 1.89
C GLY A 81 -8.66 9.28 2.16
N GLN A 82 -8.60 8.31 3.08
CA GLN A 82 -9.75 7.57 3.62
C GLN A 82 -9.62 7.51 5.14
N SER A 83 -10.72 7.33 5.87
CA SER A 83 -10.65 7.08 7.30
C SER A 83 -10.41 5.60 7.61
N TRP A 84 -9.82 5.31 8.77
CA TRP A 84 -9.74 3.93 9.27
C TRP A 84 -11.12 3.34 9.53
N GLN A 85 -12.13 4.16 9.79
CA GLN A 85 -13.52 3.73 9.97
C GLN A 85 -14.09 3.19 8.64
N ASP A 86 -13.84 3.87 7.53
CA ASP A 86 -14.25 3.42 6.20
C ASP A 86 -13.60 2.09 5.82
N LEU A 87 -12.31 1.93 6.13
CA LEU A 87 -11.61 0.66 5.92
C LEU A 87 -12.11 -0.43 6.87
N ALA A 88 -12.41 -0.11 8.13
CA ALA A 88 -12.93 -1.06 9.11
C ALA A 88 -14.32 -1.58 8.74
N LEU A 89 -15.22 -0.69 8.30
CA LEU A 89 -16.58 -1.04 7.86
C LEU A 89 -16.55 -1.99 6.66
N ASN A 90 -15.63 -1.78 5.71
CA ASN A 90 -15.48 -2.65 4.56
C ASN A 90 -14.82 -3.99 4.94
N THR A 91 -13.91 -4.01 5.92
CA THR A 91 -13.16 -5.22 6.28
C THR A 91 -13.82 -6.09 7.35
N ALA A 92 -14.80 -5.57 8.08
CA ALA A 92 -15.51 -6.26 9.18
C ALA A 92 -16.63 -7.21 8.72
N THR A 93 -17.05 -7.17 7.46
CA THR A 93 -18.04 -8.11 6.90
C THR A 93 -17.38 -9.45 6.55
N CYS A 94 -17.50 -10.39 7.49
CA CYS A 94 -17.62 -11.82 7.23
C CYS A 94 -19.00 -12.26 7.69
#